data_AF-I1IWL2-F1
#
_entry.id   AF-I1IWL2-F1
#
_cell.length_a   1.000
_cell.length_b   1.000
_cell.length_c   1.000
_cell.angle_alpha   90.00
_cell.angle_beta   90.00
_cell.angle_gamma   90.00
#
_symmetry.space_group_name_H-M   'P 1'
#
loop_
_entity.id
_entity.type
_entity.pdbx_description
1 polymer ?
#
loop_
_entity_poly.entity_id
_entity_poly.type
_entity_poly.pdbx_seq_one_letter_code
_entity_poly.pdbx_strand_id
1 'polypeptide(L)'
;MTGVWVFEDGILRRAESEAPGSSRAARPGKVLVHVPSSEVVTSYDVLERRLGELGWERYLNDPCLLQFHQRSTVHLISVPRDFARIKLVHMYDIVVKTRNIFQVRDA
;
A
#
# COMPACT_ATOMS: atom_id res chain seq x y z
N MET A 1 -25.92 13.16 -15.45
CA MET A 1 -26.20 12.16 -16.50
C MET A 1 -24.87 11.52 -16.90
N THR A 2 -24.60 10.33 -16.35
CA THR A 2 -24.57 9.02 -17.05
C THR A 2 -23.29 8.81 -17.86
N GLY A 3 -22.24 8.31 -17.20
CA GLY A 3 -21.06 7.78 -17.90
C GLY A 3 -21.45 6.51 -18.66
N VAL A 4 -21.05 6.43 -19.93
CA VAL A 4 -21.32 5.28 -20.78
C VAL A 4 -20.34 4.16 -20.42
N TRP A 5 -20.89 2.99 -20.08
CA TRP A 5 -20.14 1.77 -19.88
C TRP A 5 -20.16 0.98 -21.18
N VAL A 6 -18.98 0.57 -21.63
CA VAL A 6 -18.81 -0.23 -22.84
C VAL A 6 -18.31 -1.61 -22.42
N PHE A 7 -18.89 -2.64 -23.02
CA PHE A 7 -18.51 -4.02 -22.79
C PHE A 7 -17.71 -4.48 -24.00
N GLU A 8 -16.44 -4.80 -23.78
CA GLU A 8 -15.52 -5.26 -24.82
C GLU A 8 -14.68 -6.40 -24.26
N ASP A 9 -14.56 -7.49 -25.03
CA ASP A 9 -13.83 -8.72 -24.66
C ASP A 9 -14.21 -9.33 -23.29
N GLY A 10 -15.48 -9.25 -22.91
CA GLY A 10 -15.97 -9.85 -21.67
C GLY A 10 -15.77 -8.98 -20.42
N ILE A 11 -15.20 -7.78 -20.56
CA ILE A 11 -14.90 -6.88 -19.43
C ILE A 11 -15.69 -5.57 -19.60
N LEU A 12 -16.40 -5.18 -18.53
CA LEU A 12 -17.10 -3.89 -18.49
C LEU A 12 -16.08 -2.76 -18.21
N ARG A 13 -15.89 -1.86 -19.17
CA ARG A 13 -14.99 -0.71 -19.06
C ARG A 13 -15.79 0.60 -19.18
N ARG A 14 -15.40 1.60 -18.41
CA ARG A 14 -16.00 2.94 -18.52
C ARG A 14 -15.32 3.64 -19.70
N ALA A 15 -16.10 4.09 -20.69
CA ALA A 15 -15.56 4.85 -21.81
C ALA A 15 -15.16 6.25 -21.31
N GLU A 16 -13.87 6.42 -21.01
CA GLU A 16 -13.27 7.74 -20.79
C GLU A 16 -12.85 8.30 -22.15
N SER A 17 -13.37 9.49 -22.48
CA SER A 17 -12.95 10.26 -23.65
C SER A 17 -11.44 10.47 -23.58
N GLU A 18 -10.72 10.07 -24.63
CA GLU A 18 -9.26 10.20 -24.73
C GLU A 18 -8.82 11.65 -24.50
N ALA A 19 -8.04 11.85 -23.44
CA ALA A 19 -7.08 12.94 -23.33
C ALA A 19 -5.68 12.30 -23.33
N PRO A 20 -4.74 12.73 -24.18
CA PRO A 20 -3.43 12.12 -24.27
C PRO A 20 -2.64 12.47 -23.00
N GLY A 21 -2.28 11.46 -22.21
CA GLY A 21 -1.37 11.61 -21.06
C GLY A 21 -1.84 11.08 -19.70
N SER A 22 -2.99 10.40 -19.60
CA SER A 22 -3.50 9.93 -18.30
C SER A 22 -2.95 8.56 -17.88
N SER A 23 -1.70 8.51 -17.39
CA SER A 23 -1.27 7.47 -16.45
C SER A 23 -0.63 8.03 -15.17
N ARG A 24 -0.86 9.31 -14.90
CA ARG A 24 -0.53 9.98 -13.63
C ARG A 24 -1.69 10.91 -13.28
N ALA A 25 -2.84 10.33 -12.96
CA ALA A 25 -3.77 11.01 -12.07
C ALA A 25 -2.96 11.31 -10.80
N ALA A 26 -2.60 12.58 -10.63
CA ALA A 26 -1.94 13.11 -9.46
C ALA A 26 -2.84 12.82 -8.25
N ARG A 27 -2.66 11.64 -7.66
CA ARG A 27 -3.18 11.36 -6.34
C ARG A 27 -2.47 12.34 -5.41
N PRO A 28 -3.16 13.06 -4.51
CA PRO A 28 -2.45 13.66 -3.38
C PRO A 28 -1.61 12.53 -2.78
N GLY A 29 -0.29 12.74 -2.76
CA GLY A 29 0.63 11.69 -2.32
C GLY A 29 0.17 11.26 -0.94
N LYS A 30 -0.13 9.98 -0.75
CA LYS A 30 -0.42 9.47 0.59
C LYS A 30 0.87 8.88 1.10
N VAL A 31 1.25 9.25 2.31
CA VAL A 31 2.46 8.75 2.97
C VAL A 31 2.05 7.94 4.19
N LEU A 32 2.82 6.89 4.45
CA LEU A 32 2.72 6.13 5.68
C LEU A 32 3.68 6.74 6.69
N VAL A 33 3.18 7.08 7.88
CA VAL A 33 3.95 7.73 8.94
C VAL A 33 3.92 6.88 10.19
N HIS A 34 5.08 6.62 10.77
CA HIS A 34 5.19 6.03 12.10
C HIS A 34 4.87 7.09 13.15
N VAL A 35 3.75 6.94 13.86
CA VAL A 35 3.19 7.98 14.72
C VAL A 35 4.12 8.32 15.90
N PRO A 36 4.68 7.35 16.66
CA PRO A 36 5.53 7.65 17.81
C PRO A 36 6.78 8.48 17.47
N SER A 37 7.40 8.26 16.30
CA SER A 37 8.62 8.96 15.89
C SER A 37 8.39 10.07 14.88
N SER A 38 7.15 10.25 14.40
CA SER A 38 6.81 11.12 13.27
C SER A 38 7.65 10.88 12.01
N GLU A 39 8.18 9.66 11.84
CA GLU A 39 9.04 9.31 10.69
C GLU A 39 8.17 8.88 9.51
N VAL A 40 8.41 9.48 8.35
CA VAL A 40 7.77 9.07 7.09
C VAL A 40 8.46 7.81 6.58
N VAL A 41 7.67 6.80 6.25
CA VAL A 41 8.16 5.56 5.65
C VAL A 41 8.43 5.81 4.16
N THR A 42 9.70 5.89 3.80
CA THR A 42 10.17 6.18 2.42
C THR A 42 10.75 4.95 1.72
N SER A 43 11.01 3.85 2.43
CA SER A 43 11.54 2.60 1.89
C SER A 43 11.09 1.39 2.73
N TYR A 44 11.34 0.18 2.20
CA TYR A 44 11.10 -1.04 2.96
C TYR A 44 12.07 -1.23 4.13
N ASP A 45 13.29 -0.70 4.06
CA ASP A 45 14.22 -0.76 5.20
C ASP A 45 13.68 0.02 6.42
N VAL A 46 13.09 1.20 6.16
CA VAL A 46 12.43 2.00 7.20
C VAL A 46 11.22 1.25 7.76
N LEU A 47 10.36 0.70 6.87
CA LEU A 47 9.17 -0.05 7.29
C LEU A 47 9.55 -1.27 8.13
N GLU A 48 10.50 -2.06 7.67
CA GLU A 48 10.94 -3.29 8.32
C GLU A 48 11.55 -3.03 9.68
N ARG A 49 12.41 -2.01 9.81
CA ARG A 49 12.96 -1.61 11.11
C ARG A 49 11.85 -1.26 12.11
N ARG A 50 10.88 -0.43 11.70
CA ARG A 50 9.76 -0.01 12.56
C ARG A 50 8.80 -1.16 12.89
N LEU A 51 8.54 -2.04 11.93
CA LEU A 51 7.77 -3.26 12.16
C LEU A 51 8.50 -4.23 13.11
N GLY A 52 9.83 -4.34 12.99
CA GLY A 52 10.69 -5.14 13.85
C GLY A 52 10.64 -4.69 15.32
N GLU A 53 10.61 -3.39 15.58
CA GLU A 53 10.39 -2.80 16.93
C GLU A 53 9.05 -3.27 17.56
N LEU A 54 8.09 -3.70 16.74
CA LEU A 54 6.77 -4.21 17.16
C LEU A 54 6.68 -5.75 17.13
N GLY A 55 7.78 -6.45 16.90
CA GLY A 55 7.86 -7.92 16.84
C GLY A 55 7.35 -8.53 15.53
N TRP A 56 7.32 -7.76 14.44
CA TRP A 56 7.05 -8.25 13.09
C TRP A 56 8.35 -8.62 12.39
N GLU A 57 8.32 -9.70 11.61
CA GLU A 57 9.49 -10.23 10.95
C GLU A 57 9.17 -10.69 9.52
N ARG A 58 10.18 -10.77 8.65
CA ARG A 58 10.02 -11.34 7.32
C ARG A 58 9.54 -12.78 7.41
N TYR A 59 8.47 -13.10 6.70
CA TYR A 59 7.81 -14.40 6.79
C TYR A 59 8.23 -15.36 5.67
N LEU A 60 7.99 -14.95 4.41
CA LEU A 60 8.31 -15.75 3.23
C LEU A 60 9.11 -14.93 2.25
N ASN A 61 10.01 -15.62 1.54
CA ASN A 61 10.73 -15.05 0.42
C ASN A 61 9.96 -15.32 -0.87
N ASP A 62 9.04 -14.43 -1.21
CA ASP A 62 8.29 -14.45 -2.46
C ASP A 62 8.97 -13.51 -3.49
N PRO A 63 9.08 -13.90 -4.77
CA PRO A 63 9.74 -13.06 -5.79
C PRO A 63 8.96 -11.78 -6.12
N CYS A 64 7.64 -11.76 -5.92
CA CYS A 64 6.74 -10.67 -6.27
C CYS A 64 6.29 -9.85 -5.06
N LEU A 65 6.33 -10.43 -3.86
CA LEU A 65 5.84 -9.86 -2.61
C LEU A 65 6.92 -9.79 -1.53
N LEU A 66 6.75 -8.84 -0.63
CA LEU A 66 7.41 -8.82 0.67
C LEU A 66 6.35 -9.02 1.75
N GLN A 67 6.58 -10.00 2.62
CA GLN A 67 5.61 -10.41 3.63
C GLN A 67 6.21 -10.34 5.04
N PHE A 68 5.41 -9.82 5.97
CA PHE A 68 5.76 -9.75 7.38
C PHE A 68 4.73 -10.48 8.23
N HIS A 69 5.20 -11.26 9.20
CA HIS A 69 4.37 -11.96 10.17
C HIS A 69 4.75 -11.51 11.58
N GLN A 70 3.75 -11.32 12.45
CA GLN A 70 3.98 -11.06 13.86
C GLN A 70 3.87 -12.37 14.63
N ARG A 71 5.00 -12.90 15.13
CA ARG A 71 5.09 -14.27 15.70
C ARG A 71 4.03 -14.60 16.75
N SER A 72 3.57 -13.61 17.51
CA SER A 72 2.59 -13.76 18.60
C SER A 72 1.12 -13.68 18.15
N THR A 73 0.84 -13.46 16.87
CA THR A 73 -0.52 -13.30 16.33
C THR A 73 -0.68 -14.07 15.02
N VAL A 74 -1.90 -14.08 14.48
CA VAL A 74 -2.20 -14.63 13.14
C VAL A 74 -2.03 -13.59 12.03
N HIS A 75 -1.50 -12.41 12.35
CA HIS A 75 -1.48 -11.31 11.39
C HIS A 75 -0.31 -11.42 10.40
N LEU A 76 -0.65 -11.27 9.13
CA LEU A 76 0.28 -11.20 8.00
C LEU A 76 0.07 -9.87 7.26
N ILE A 77 1.14 -9.12 7.01
CA ILE A 77 1.17 -7.96 6.11
C ILE A 77 1.79 -8.43 4.79
N SER A 78 1.16 -8.11 3.67
CA SER A 78 1.70 -8.39 2.32
C SER A 78 1.74 -7.13 1.48
N VAL A 79 2.94 -6.79 1.01
CA VAL A 79 3.19 -5.61 0.17
C VAL A 79 3.93 -6.02 -1.11
N PRO A 80 3.87 -5.22 -2.18
CA PRO A 80 4.67 -5.46 -3.38
C PRO A 80 6.17 -5.48 -3.05
N ARG A 81 6.98 -6.19 -3.82
CA ARG A 81 8.44 -6.17 -3.62
C ARG A 81 9.07 -4.80 -3.92
N ASP A 82 8.49 -4.08 -4.87
CA ASP A 82 8.91 -2.73 -5.25
C ASP A 82 8.09 -1.68 -4.48
N PHE A 83 8.80 -0.85 -3.71
CA PHE A 83 8.18 0.16 -2.85
C PHE A 83 7.37 1.19 -3.66
N ALA A 84 7.79 1.50 -4.89
CA ALA A 84 7.07 2.44 -5.74
C ALA A 84 5.67 1.93 -6.14
N ARG A 85 5.41 0.62 -6.00
CA ARG A 85 4.13 -0.01 -6.30
C ARG A 85 3.20 -0.07 -5.08
N ILE A 86 3.62 0.45 -3.92
CA ILE A 86 2.76 0.50 -2.74
C ILE A 86 1.52 1.36 -3.03
N LYS A 87 0.37 0.90 -2.53
CA LYS A 87 -0.96 1.49 -2.74
C LYS A 87 -1.61 1.68 -1.39
N LEU A 88 -2.65 2.51 -1.36
CA LEU A 88 -3.45 2.77 -0.15
C LEU A 88 -3.93 1.49 0.54
N VAL A 89 -4.34 0.47 -0.22
CA VAL A 89 -4.76 -0.82 0.36
C VAL A 89 -3.65 -1.45 1.22
N HIS A 90 -2.40 -1.40 0.76
CA HIS A 90 -1.24 -1.91 1.50
C HIS A 90 -0.93 -1.04 2.72
N MET A 91 -1.03 0.28 2.58
CA MET A 91 -0.79 1.20 3.70
C MET A 91 -1.83 1.02 4.81
N TYR A 92 -3.12 0.95 4.48
CA TYR A 92 -4.18 0.74 5.47
C TYR A 92 -4.13 -0.66 6.09
N ASP A 93 -3.71 -1.68 5.35
CA ASP A 93 -3.46 -3.01 5.91
C ASP A 93 -2.42 -2.97 7.04
N ILE A 94 -1.32 -2.23 6.83
CA ILE A 94 -0.30 -1.98 7.86
C ILE A 94 -0.91 -1.24 9.06
N VAL A 95 -1.65 -0.16 8.83
CA VAL A 95 -2.28 0.64 9.90
C VAL A 95 -3.19 -0.23 10.79
N VAL A 96 -4.06 -1.03 10.17
CA VAL A 96 -5.00 -1.89 10.89
C VAL A 96 -4.27 -2.95 11.70
N LYS A 97 -3.30 -3.65 11.09
CA LYS A 97 -2.59 -4.75 11.75
C LYS A 97 -1.64 -4.29 12.86
N THR A 98 -1.17 -3.05 12.79
CA THR A 98 -0.29 -2.44 13.80
C THR A 98 -1.07 -1.60 14.82
N ARG A 99 -2.41 -1.67 14.83
CA ARG A 99 -3.27 -0.95 15.79
C ARG A 99 -3.01 0.57 15.81
N ASN A 100 -2.89 1.17 14.63
CA ASN A 100 -2.67 2.61 14.43
C ASN A 100 -1.34 3.17 14.95
N ILE A 101 -0.33 2.32 15.20
CA ILE A 101 1.05 2.81 15.41
C ILE A 101 1.58 3.51 14.15
N PHE A 102 1.07 3.13 12.98
CA PHE A 102 1.23 3.88 11.74
C PHE A 102 -0.05 4.64 11.37
N GLN A 103 0.10 5.69 10.58
CA GLN A 103 -1.00 6.47 10.04
C GLN A 103 -0.75 6.82 8.57
N VAL A 104 -1.81 6.81 7.76
CA VAL A 104 -1.77 7.36 6.40
C VAL A 104 -2.08 8.85 6.45
N ARG A 105 -1.19 9.68 5.92
CA ARG A 105 -1.35 11.15 5.83
C ARG A 105 -1.23 11.63 4.38
N ASP A 106 -1.67 12.84 4.13
CA ASP A 106 -1.30 13.57 2.91
C ASP A 106 0.20 13.91 2.95
N ALA A 107 0.87 13.79 1.80
CA ALA A 107 2.29 14.05 1.57
C ALA A 107 2.60 15.55 1.56
#